data_AF-A0A6B4HWP6-F1
#
_entry.id   AF-A0A6B4HWP6-F1
#
_cell.length_a   1.000
_cell.length_b   1.000
_cell.length_c   1.000
_cell.angle_alpha   90.00
_cell.angle_beta   90.00
_cell.angle_gamma   90.00
#
_symmetry.space_group_name_H-M   'P 1'
#
loop_
_entity.id
_entity.type
_entity.pdbx_description
1 polymer ?
#
loop_
_entity_poly.entity_id
_entity_poly.type
_entity_poly.pdbx_seq_one_letter_code
_entity_poly.pdbx_strand_id
1 'polypeptide(L)'
;MGILYETTNFAGWGIWIFVLFSLMAFNEFGRSTKWGGIILFLIVPIFLTIFVWPITAAPGNEYGTGTWFNWVKTYSAIAGCLGFMVLRYIPSLCKKKWILCFPPFILALNIFEASIRDFQCFTYGAWNGAYVDNLWVMSGSWNIMNGIAGLLNIITICGWTGIFISKDKTKDMIWPDMIWPWIIAYDLWNFAYTYNCIADHSFYCGLALLFSCTIPAFFIKKGAWLQHRAQTLALWIMFVMTVPMFADRIAPVATTHNPNAFFVVSLLSLSANAALAIYQFNKIRKNKFNPLKNEIFTDTKVYNKVIEENK
;
A
#
# COMPACT_ATOMS: atom_id res chain seq x y z
N MET A 1 11.65 -20.22 8.12
CA MET A 1 12.45 -19.61 7.03
C MET A 1 12.92 -20.72 6.10
N GLY A 2 12.98 -20.46 4.80
CA GLY A 2 13.25 -21.48 3.76
C GLY A 2 12.10 -21.76 2.79
N ILE A 3 10.92 -21.15 2.98
CA ILE A 3 9.79 -21.27 2.03
C ILE A 3 9.72 -20.06 1.11
N LEU A 4 9.65 -18.84 1.67
CA LEU A 4 9.53 -17.59 0.90
C LEU A 4 10.85 -16.79 0.80
N TYR A 5 11.63 -16.80 1.87
CA TYR A 5 12.90 -16.05 1.95
C TYR A 5 14.04 -16.99 2.31
N GLU A 6 15.23 -16.65 1.81
CA GLU A 6 16.48 -17.20 2.29
C GLU A 6 16.68 -16.89 3.78
N THR A 7 17.49 -17.69 4.45
CA THR A 7 17.69 -17.57 5.90
C THR A 7 18.41 -16.25 6.21
N THR A 8 17.74 -15.37 6.97
CA THR A 8 18.34 -14.11 7.42
C THR A 8 18.95 -14.24 8.81
N ASN A 9 20.07 -13.55 9.04
CA ASN A 9 20.74 -13.51 10.34
C ASN A 9 20.03 -12.55 11.31
N PHE A 10 20.38 -12.61 12.61
CA PHE A 10 19.83 -11.70 13.63
C PHE A 10 19.94 -10.21 13.25
N ALA A 11 21.02 -9.82 12.57
CA ALA A 11 21.19 -8.47 12.06
C ALA A 11 20.12 -8.07 11.03
N GLY A 12 19.75 -8.99 10.11
CA GLY A 12 18.70 -8.74 9.10
C GLY A 12 17.33 -8.51 9.73
N TRP A 13 17.00 -9.28 10.77
CA TRP A 13 15.80 -9.05 11.58
C TRP A 13 15.86 -7.74 12.37
N GLY A 14 17.03 -7.38 12.91
CA GLY A 14 17.23 -6.09 13.58
C GLY A 14 16.97 -4.90 12.66
N ILE A 15 17.49 -4.96 11.42
CA ILE A 15 17.25 -3.94 10.38
C ILE A 15 15.76 -3.90 10.01
N TRP A 16 15.11 -5.05 9.85
CA TRP A 16 13.68 -5.13 9.54
C TRP A 16 12.82 -4.45 10.61
N ILE A 17 13.10 -4.75 11.89
CA ILE A 17 12.41 -4.14 13.03
C ILE A 17 12.66 -2.63 13.06
N PHE A 18 13.90 -2.20 12.80
CA PHE A 18 14.25 -0.79 12.74
C PHE A 18 13.49 -0.05 11.64
N VAL A 19 13.40 -0.63 10.43
CA VAL A 19 12.62 -0.07 9.31
C VAL A 19 11.14 0.03 9.69
N LEU A 20 10.57 -1.03 10.27
CA LEU A 20 9.17 -1.05 10.71
C LEU A 20 8.87 0.09 11.69
N PHE A 21 9.66 0.20 12.76
CA PHE A 21 9.45 1.25 13.77
C PHE A 21 9.74 2.65 13.23
N SER A 22 10.73 2.80 12.36
CA SER A 22 11.02 4.09 11.71
C SER A 22 9.83 4.55 10.86
N LEU A 23 9.29 3.68 10.01
CA LEU A 23 8.10 3.98 9.21
C LEU A 23 6.91 4.35 10.08
N MET A 24 6.66 3.60 11.16
CA MET A 24 5.59 3.90 12.11
C MET A 24 5.80 5.25 12.80
N ALA A 25 7.03 5.56 13.22
CA ALA A 25 7.37 6.82 13.89
C ALA A 25 7.22 8.03 12.95
N PHE A 26 7.73 7.95 11.72
CA PHE A 26 7.57 9.03 10.74
C PHE A 26 6.13 9.21 10.28
N ASN A 27 5.36 8.12 10.13
CA ASN A 27 3.92 8.16 9.91
C ASN A 27 3.21 8.89 11.06
N GLU A 28 3.51 8.54 12.31
CA GLU A 28 2.91 9.19 13.48
C GLU A 28 3.33 10.67 13.60
N PHE A 29 4.57 11.02 13.25
CA PHE A 29 5.03 12.41 13.19
C PHE A 29 4.31 13.22 12.10
N GLY A 30 4.22 12.67 10.88
CA GLY A 30 3.51 13.27 9.75
C GLY A 30 2.00 13.37 9.98
N ARG A 31 1.44 12.47 10.78
CA ARG A 31 0.05 12.50 11.21
C ARG A 31 -0.19 13.50 12.33
N SER A 32 0.59 13.50 13.39
CA SER A 32 0.31 14.26 14.60
C SER A 32 0.38 15.78 14.40
N THR A 33 1.22 16.27 13.49
CA THR A 33 1.43 17.71 13.30
C THR A 33 1.22 18.16 11.85
N LYS A 34 0.63 19.35 11.66
CA LYS A 34 0.44 19.96 10.32
C LYS A 34 1.78 20.17 9.61
N TRP A 35 2.74 20.74 10.33
CA TRP A 35 4.08 21.01 9.80
C TRP A 35 4.87 19.74 9.53
N GLY A 36 4.74 18.69 10.37
CA GLY A 36 5.35 17.39 10.10
C GLY A 36 4.89 16.80 8.78
N GLY A 37 3.58 16.83 8.50
CA GLY A 37 3.04 16.41 7.21
C GLY A 37 3.54 17.26 6.03
N ILE A 38 3.58 18.59 6.17
CA ILE A 38 4.08 19.49 5.10
C ILE A 38 5.57 19.23 4.83
N ILE A 39 6.36 19.09 5.88
CA ILE A 39 7.80 18.85 5.74
C ILE A 39 8.02 17.51 5.03
N LEU A 40 7.40 16.43 5.50
CA LEU A 40 7.63 15.09 4.99
C LEU A 40 7.07 14.86 3.58
N PHE A 41 5.90 15.43 3.24
CA PHE A 41 5.20 15.09 1.99
C PHE A 41 5.21 16.23 0.95
N LEU A 42 5.71 17.42 1.29
CA LEU A 42 5.87 18.52 0.33
C LEU A 42 7.33 18.97 0.23
N ILE A 43 7.92 19.43 1.34
CA ILE A 43 9.24 20.09 1.30
C ILE A 43 10.35 19.08 0.99
N VAL A 44 10.39 17.97 1.73
CA VAL A 44 11.39 16.91 1.55
C VAL A 44 11.34 16.33 0.12
N PRO A 45 10.19 15.85 -0.40
CA PRO A 45 10.15 15.34 -1.76
C PRO A 45 10.53 16.37 -2.82
N ILE A 46 10.16 17.66 -2.68
CA ILE A 46 10.63 18.70 -3.63
C ILE A 46 12.16 18.80 -3.62
N PHE A 47 12.77 18.84 -2.43
CA PHE A 47 14.22 18.87 -2.29
C PHE A 47 14.88 17.62 -2.89
N LEU A 48 14.33 16.43 -2.60
CA LEU A 48 14.85 15.17 -3.12
C LEU A 48 14.71 15.09 -4.65
N THR A 49 13.58 15.52 -5.22
CA THR A 49 13.35 15.58 -6.67
C THR A 49 14.36 16.46 -7.39
N ILE A 50 14.75 17.59 -6.80
CA ILE A 50 15.66 18.55 -7.44
C ILE A 50 17.13 18.15 -7.27
N PHE A 51 17.52 17.72 -6.07
CA PHE A 51 18.94 17.62 -5.71
C PHE A 51 19.45 16.18 -5.56
N VAL A 52 18.59 15.19 -5.31
CA VAL A 52 19.03 13.85 -4.91
C VAL A 52 18.63 12.79 -5.95
N TRP A 53 17.35 12.66 -6.26
CA TRP A 53 16.83 11.64 -7.17
C TRP A 53 17.32 11.73 -8.61
N PRO A 54 17.71 12.90 -9.17
CA PRO A 54 18.39 12.94 -10.46
C PRO A 54 19.73 12.21 -10.48
N ILE A 55 20.34 11.96 -9.31
CA ILE A 55 21.60 11.24 -9.14
C ILE A 55 21.33 9.80 -8.67
N THR A 56 20.50 9.63 -7.65
CA THR A 56 20.29 8.33 -6.99
C THR A 56 19.24 7.45 -7.66
N ALA A 57 18.22 8.04 -8.28
CA ALA A 57 17.10 7.35 -8.95
C ALA A 57 17.01 7.71 -10.45
N ALA A 58 18.16 8.01 -11.06
CA ALA A 58 18.27 8.29 -12.48
C ALA A 58 17.80 7.08 -13.32
N PRO A 59 17.14 7.30 -14.47
CA PRO A 59 16.74 6.22 -15.36
C PRO A 59 17.90 5.27 -15.69
N GLY A 60 17.67 3.96 -15.53
CA GLY A 60 18.67 2.93 -15.80
C GLY A 60 19.71 2.71 -14.71
N ASN A 61 19.52 3.25 -13.49
CA ASN A 61 20.45 2.99 -12.40
C ASN A 61 20.62 1.49 -12.08
N GLU A 62 21.79 1.13 -11.59
CA GLU A 62 22.19 -0.27 -11.32
C GLU A 62 21.36 -0.98 -10.24
N TYR A 63 20.53 -0.24 -9.50
CA TYR A 63 19.74 -0.74 -8.37
C TYR A 63 18.25 -0.96 -8.71
N GLY A 64 17.85 -0.72 -9.95
CA GLY A 64 16.46 -0.90 -10.40
C GLY A 64 15.46 0.07 -9.76
N THR A 65 15.93 1.15 -9.14
CA THR A 65 15.08 2.16 -8.50
C THR A 65 14.72 3.31 -9.43
N GLY A 66 15.47 3.52 -10.52
CA GLY A 66 15.21 4.55 -11.53
C GLY A 66 14.15 4.20 -12.59
N THR A 67 13.30 3.19 -12.35
CA THR A 67 12.26 2.80 -13.31
C THR A 67 11.12 3.80 -13.35
N TRP A 68 10.43 3.89 -14.50
CA TRP A 68 9.22 4.71 -14.64
C TRP A 68 8.19 4.42 -13.54
N PHE A 69 8.09 3.14 -13.14
CA PHE A 69 7.13 2.68 -12.14
C PHE A 69 7.41 3.29 -10.77
N ASN A 70 8.68 3.32 -10.32
CA ASN A 70 9.03 3.91 -9.03
C ASN A 70 8.74 5.41 -9.00
N TRP A 71 9.02 6.12 -10.08
CA TRP A 71 8.68 7.54 -10.19
C TRP A 71 7.17 7.80 -10.14
N VAL A 72 6.38 7.06 -10.93
CA VAL A 72 4.91 7.16 -10.90
C VAL A 72 4.36 6.82 -9.52
N LYS A 73 4.84 5.73 -8.92
CA LYS A 73 4.39 5.26 -7.60
C LYS A 73 4.70 6.27 -6.49
N THR A 74 5.86 6.91 -6.56
CA THR A 74 6.28 7.93 -5.58
C THR A 74 5.34 9.12 -5.64
N TYR A 75 5.11 9.67 -6.83
CA TYR A 75 4.25 10.83 -6.97
C TYR A 75 2.77 10.50 -6.73
N SER A 76 2.30 9.30 -7.09
CA SER A 76 0.93 8.87 -6.77
C SER A 76 0.72 8.74 -5.26
N ALA A 77 1.70 8.21 -4.52
CA ALA A 77 1.68 8.12 -3.06
C ALA A 77 1.75 9.51 -2.39
N ILE A 78 2.63 10.40 -2.85
CA ILE A 78 2.75 11.78 -2.36
C ILE A 78 1.45 12.57 -2.63
N ALA A 79 0.88 12.45 -3.83
CA ALA A 79 -0.39 13.08 -4.17
C ALA A 79 -1.53 12.60 -3.25
N GLY A 80 -1.56 11.31 -2.91
CA GLY A 80 -2.47 10.77 -1.90
C GLY A 80 -2.27 11.44 -0.54
N CYS A 81 -1.02 11.51 -0.05
CA CYS A 81 -0.69 12.13 1.23
C CYS A 81 -1.11 13.61 1.30
N LEU A 82 -0.75 14.40 0.28
CA LEU A 82 -1.10 15.81 0.19
C LEU A 82 -2.62 16.01 0.04
N GLY A 83 -3.28 15.17 -0.75
CA GLY A 83 -4.74 15.21 -0.89
C GLY A 83 -5.46 14.92 0.43
N PHE A 84 -4.97 13.96 1.22
CA PHE A 84 -5.53 13.68 2.56
C PHE A 84 -5.28 14.83 3.53
N MET A 85 -4.13 15.50 3.43
CA MET A 85 -3.86 16.71 4.22
C MET A 85 -4.79 17.86 3.84
N VAL A 86 -5.02 18.08 2.55
CA VAL A 86 -5.96 19.11 2.06
C VAL A 86 -7.37 18.83 2.59
N LEU A 87 -7.83 17.59 2.52
CA LEU A 87 -9.12 17.18 3.11
C LEU A 87 -9.17 17.49 4.61
N ARG A 88 -8.15 17.07 5.35
CA ARG A 88 -8.04 17.22 6.80
C ARG A 88 -8.01 18.68 7.28
N TYR A 89 -7.30 19.56 6.59
CA TYR A 89 -7.11 20.96 7.02
C TYR A 89 -8.07 21.95 6.37
N ILE A 90 -8.84 21.54 5.36
CA ILE A 90 -9.84 22.38 4.70
C ILE A 90 -11.22 21.72 4.79
N PRO A 91 -11.92 21.85 5.95
CA PRO A 91 -13.20 21.17 6.20
C PRO A 91 -14.33 21.57 5.24
N SER A 92 -14.21 22.74 4.59
CA SER A 92 -15.18 23.17 3.57
C SER A 92 -15.19 22.26 2.34
N LEU A 93 -14.11 21.54 2.07
CA LEU A 93 -14.02 20.56 0.98
C LEU A 93 -14.74 19.26 1.31
N CYS A 94 -14.72 18.81 2.57
CA CYS A 94 -15.44 17.61 3.01
C CYS A 94 -16.96 17.74 2.92
N LYS A 95 -17.50 18.98 2.86
CA LYS A 95 -18.94 19.21 2.60
C LYS A 95 -19.34 18.82 1.18
N LYS A 96 -18.39 18.74 0.24
CA LYS A 96 -18.63 18.38 -1.16
C LYS A 96 -18.45 16.87 -1.33
N LYS A 97 -19.56 16.14 -1.50
CA LYS A 97 -19.55 14.66 -1.65
C LYS A 97 -18.60 14.14 -2.73
N TRP A 98 -18.37 14.91 -3.79
CA TRP A 98 -17.46 14.51 -4.88
C TRP A 98 -15.98 14.51 -4.47
N ILE A 99 -15.59 15.35 -3.49
CA ILE A 99 -14.22 15.37 -2.98
C ILE A 99 -13.98 14.18 -2.04
N LEU A 100 -15.02 13.68 -1.36
CA LEU A 100 -14.94 12.45 -0.57
C LEU A 100 -14.69 11.20 -1.43
N CYS A 101 -14.93 11.26 -2.75
CA CYS A 101 -14.55 10.21 -3.68
C CYS A 101 -13.05 10.19 -4.01
N PHE A 102 -12.28 11.22 -3.64
CA PHE A 102 -10.85 11.28 -3.92
C PHE A 102 -10.04 10.17 -3.21
N PRO A 103 -10.20 9.89 -1.91
CA PRO A 103 -9.45 8.83 -1.24
C PRO A 103 -9.72 7.41 -1.78
N PRO A 104 -10.97 7.01 -2.08
CA PRO A 104 -11.25 5.76 -2.77
C PRO A 104 -10.61 5.70 -4.16
N PHE A 105 -10.68 6.81 -4.91
CA PHE A 105 -10.15 6.88 -6.26
C PHE A 105 -8.62 6.74 -6.29
N ILE A 106 -7.89 7.46 -5.43
CA ILE A 106 -6.43 7.39 -5.39
C ILE A 106 -5.96 6.00 -4.93
N LEU A 107 -6.68 5.37 -3.99
CA LEU A 107 -6.43 3.99 -3.58
C LEU A 107 -6.63 3.00 -4.74
N ALA A 108 -7.75 3.12 -5.46
CA ALA A 108 -8.04 2.29 -6.62
C ALA A 108 -6.98 2.46 -7.73
N LEU A 109 -6.57 3.70 -8.00
CA LEU A 109 -5.50 4.01 -8.97
C LEU A 109 -4.18 3.38 -8.53
N ASN A 110 -3.82 3.45 -7.25
CA ASN A 110 -2.60 2.85 -6.73
C ASN A 110 -2.61 1.32 -6.84
N ILE A 111 -3.76 0.68 -6.60
CA ILE A 111 -3.93 -0.77 -6.79
C ILE A 111 -3.81 -1.12 -8.29
N PHE A 112 -4.45 -0.32 -9.14
CA PHE A 112 -4.46 -0.52 -10.58
C PHE A 112 -3.07 -0.41 -11.21
N GLU A 113 -2.26 0.59 -10.80
CA GLU A 113 -0.85 0.71 -11.20
C GLU A 113 -0.07 -0.57 -10.91
N ALA A 114 -0.25 -1.13 -9.71
CA ALA A 114 0.42 -2.37 -9.31
C ALA A 114 -0.12 -3.60 -10.07
N SER A 115 -1.43 -3.68 -10.34
CA SER A 115 -2.00 -4.72 -11.21
C SER A 115 -1.43 -4.65 -12.63
N ILE A 116 -1.25 -3.45 -13.20
CA ILE A 116 -0.60 -3.28 -14.51
C ILE A 116 0.83 -3.84 -14.46
N ARG A 117 1.58 -3.55 -13.39
CA ARG A 117 2.94 -4.07 -13.24
C ARG A 117 2.97 -5.60 -13.11
N ASP A 118 2.02 -6.20 -12.40
CA ASP A 118 1.87 -7.67 -12.38
C ASP A 118 1.68 -8.23 -13.80
N PHE A 119 0.74 -7.67 -14.58
CA PHE A 119 0.54 -8.10 -15.97
C PHE A 119 1.78 -7.84 -16.84
N GLN A 120 2.49 -6.72 -16.63
CA GLN A 120 3.74 -6.43 -17.33
C GLN A 120 4.82 -7.48 -17.02
N CYS A 121 5.00 -7.86 -15.76
CA CYS A 121 5.92 -8.92 -15.36
C CYS A 121 5.58 -10.27 -16.02
N PHE A 122 4.31 -10.57 -16.28
CA PHE A 122 3.93 -11.73 -17.08
C PHE A 122 4.40 -11.62 -18.54
N THR A 123 4.22 -10.44 -19.16
CA THR A 123 4.59 -10.23 -20.58
C THR A 123 6.08 -10.33 -20.87
N TYR A 124 6.94 -10.21 -19.85
CA TYR A 124 8.39 -10.37 -20.01
C TYR A 124 8.82 -11.80 -20.37
N GLY A 125 7.99 -12.82 -20.11
CA GLY A 125 8.30 -14.21 -20.46
C GLY A 125 9.54 -14.77 -19.73
N ALA A 126 9.88 -14.25 -18.56
CA ALA A 126 10.98 -14.66 -17.71
C ALA A 126 10.64 -15.94 -16.92
N TRP A 127 10.32 -17.04 -17.62
CA TRP A 127 9.81 -18.29 -17.01
C TRP A 127 10.80 -18.96 -16.03
N ASN A 128 12.10 -18.75 -16.23
CA ASN A 128 13.18 -19.28 -15.39
C ASN A 128 13.83 -18.20 -14.50
N GLY A 129 13.20 -17.03 -14.39
CA GLY A 129 13.78 -15.85 -13.76
C GLY A 129 14.71 -15.08 -14.71
N ALA A 130 14.66 -13.76 -14.63
CA ALA A 130 15.55 -12.86 -15.35
C ALA A 130 15.68 -11.52 -14.60
N TYR A 131 16.77 -10.79 -14.84
CA TYR A 131 16.86 -9.40 -14.42
C TYR A 131 16.27 -8.50 -15.51
N VAL A 132 15.20 -7.78 -15.19
CA VAL A 132 14.60 -6.77 -16.05
C VAL A 132 14.61 -5.45 -15.29
N ASP A 133 15.15 -4.41 -15.91
CA ASP A 133 15.36 -3.10 -15.26
C ASP A 133 16.18 -3.22 -13.96
N ASN A 134 17.19 -4.09 -13.92
CA ASN A 134 18.01 -4.39 -12.73
C ASN A 134 17.23 -4.95 -11.52
N LEU A 135 16.04 -5.47 -11.74
CA LEU A 135 15.25 -6.18 -10.73
C LEU A 135 15.05 -7.63 -11.15
N TRP A 136 15.26 -8.56 -10.22
CA TRP A 136 14.96 -9.96 -10.47
C TRP A 136 13.44 -10.16 -10.56
N VAL A 137 12.99 -10.76 -11.67
CA VAL A 137 11.57 -11.04 -11.96
C VAL A 137 11.41 -12.46 -12.48
N MET A 138 10.28 -13.08 -12.14
CA MET A 138 9.89 -14.38 -12.68
C MET A 138 8.46 -14.31 -13.20
N SER A 139 8.30 -14.64 -14.48
CA SER A 139 6.99 -14.65 -15.14
C SER A 139 6.29 -15.98 -14.89
N GLY A 140 5.00 -15.93 -14.52
CA GLY A 140 4.20 -17.12 -14.31
C GLY A 140 2.71 -16.82 -14.14
N SER A 141 1.91 -17.88 -13.97
CA SER A 141 0.46 -17.75 -13.76
C SER A 141 0.13 -16.89 -12.52
N TRP A 142 1.01 -16.87 -11.52
CA TRP A 142 0.90 -16.05 -10.31
C TRP A 142 0.77 -14.55 -10.61
N ASN A 143 1.44 -14.02 -11.63
CA ASN A 143 1.33 -12.62 -12.03
C ASN A 143 -0.10 -12.29 -12.50
N ILE A 144 -0.68 -13.15 -13.34
CA ILE A 144 -2.07 -12.97 -13.83
C ILE A 144 -3.05 -13.11 -12.66
N MET A 145 -2.88 -14.13 -11.83
CA MET A 145 -3.73 -14.37 -10.67
C MET A 145 -3.74 -13.18 -9.71
N ASN A 146 -2.56 -12.61 -9.41
CA ASN A 146 -2.46 -11.47 -8.52
C ASN A 146 -2.95 -10.17 -9.18
N GLY A 147 -2.71 -9.98 -10.48
CA GLY A 147 -3.29 -8.88 -11.25
C GLY A 147 -4.83 -8.87 -11.17
N ILE A 148 -5.47 -10.03 -11.37
CA ILE A 148 -6.92 -10.22 -11.23
C ILE A 148 -7.38 -9.99 -9.79
N ALA A 149 -6.64 -10.50 -8.79
CA ALA A 149 -6.95 -10.28 -7.38
C ALA A 149 -6.97 -8.79 -7.04
N GLY A 150 -6.06 -7.99 -7.62
CA GLY A 150 -6.05 -6.53 -7.47
C GLY A 150 -7.27 -5.85 -8.09
N LEU A 151 -7.72 -6.31 -9.26
CA LEU A 151 -8.97 -5.81 -9.86
C LEU A 151 -10.20 -6.14 -9.01
N LEU A 152 -10.26 -7.34 -8.42
CA LEU A 152 -11.30 -7.70 -7.46
C LEU A 152 -11.22 -6.81 -6.20
N ASN A 153 -10.01 -6.52 -5.73
CA ASN A 153 -9.81 -5.61 -4.60
C ASN A 153 -10.34 -4.20 -4.89
N ILE A 154 -10.11 -3.67 -6.10
CA ILE A 154 -10.67 -2.38 -6.55
C ILE A 154 -12.19 -2.40 -6.56
N ILE A 155 -12.79 -3.45 -7.15
CA ILE A 155 -14.26 -3.57 -7.27
C ILE A 155 -14.92 -3.66 -5.88
N THR A 156 -14.21 -4.21 -4.90
CA THR A 156 -14.70 -4.36 -3.52
C THR A 156 -14.53 -3.10 -2.66
N ILE A 157 -13.93 -2.03 -3.20
CA ILE A 157 -13.88 -0.72 -2.52
C ILE A 157 -15.31 -0.16 -2.38
N CYS A 158 -15.74 0.11 -1.15
CA CYS A 158 -17.09 0.61 -0.84
C CYS A 158 -17.07 1.75 0.18
N GLY A 159 -18.22 2.41 0.36
CA GLY A 159 -18.30 3.52 1.31
C GLY A 159 -17.63 4.79 0.81
N TRP A 160 -17.67 5.02 -0.51
CA TRP A 160 -16.98 6.13 -1.18
C TRP A 160 -17.35 7.51 -0.61
N THR A 161 -18.52 7.63 0.00
CA THR A 161 -19.02 8.88 0.61
C THR A 161 -19.10 8.82 2.14
N GLY A 162 -18.71 7.71 2.75
CA GLY A 162 -18.72 7.48 4.22
C GLY A 162 -17.48 8.01 4.94
N ILE A 163 -16.55 8.65 4.21
CA ILE A 163 -15.31 9.19 4.79
C ILE A 163 -15.62 10.49 5.53
N PHE A 164 -15.15 10.58 6.78
CA PHE A 164 -15.26 11.78 7.58
C PHE A 164 -13.95 12.07 8.33
N ILE A 165 -13.86 13.28 8.88
CA ILE A 165 -12.71 13.73 9.67
C ILE A 165 -13.05 13.55 11.15
N SER A 166 -12.17 12.89 11.91
CA SER A 166 -12.35 12.71 13.34
C SER A 166 -12.37 14.06 14.09
N LYS A 167 -13.08 14.12 15.21
CA LYS A 167 -13.12 15.35 16.05
C LYS A 167 -11.89 15.54 16.93
N ASP A 168 -10.96 14.58 16.90
CA ASP A 168 -9.75 14.63 17.70
C ASP A 168 -8.84 15.80 17.32
N LYS A 169 -7.89 16.11 18.21
CA LYS A 169 -6.84 17.11 17.94
C LYS A 169 -6.10 16.84 16.62
N THR A 170 -5.96 15.56 16.29
CA THR A 170 -5.35 15.10 15.05
C THR A 170 -6.30 15.09 13.87
N LYS A 171 -7.62 15.32 13.94
CA LYS A 171 -8.47 15.46 12.74
C LYS A 171 -8.20 14.39 11.66
N ASP A 172 -8.08 13.13 12.04
CA ASP A 172 -7.65 12.07 11.10
C ASP A 172 -8.75 11.77 10.10
N MET A 173 -8.37 11.34 8.89
CA MET A 173 -9.33 10.89 7.89
C MET A 173 -9.75 9.46 8.22
N ILE A 174 -11.02 9.26 8.53
CA ILE A 174 -11.58 7.98 8.95
C ILE A 174 -12.47 7.42 7.85
N TRP A 175 -12.23 6.15 7.52
CA TRP A 175 -13.03 5.40 6.56
C TRP A 175 -13.61 4.13 7.22
N PRO A 176 -14.86 4.20 7.72
CA PRO A 176 -15.44 3.11 8.51
C PRO A 176 -15.75 1.83 7.74
N ASP A 177 -16.14 1.95 6.46
CA ASP A 177 -16.45 0.82 5.60
C ASP A 177 -15.23 0.01 5.17
N MET A 178 -14.02 0.53 5.43
CA MET A 178 -12.79 -0.20 5.22
C MET A 178 -12.53 -1.16 6.40
N ILE A 179 -13.38 -2.18 6.48
CA ILE A 179 -13.35 -3.19 7.54
C ILE A 179 -12.14 -4.12 7.40
N TRP A 180 -11.78 -4.77 8.51
CA TRP A 180 -10.61 -5.67 8.57
C TRP A 180 -10.55 -6.76 7.49
N PRO A 181 -11.66 -7.39 7.02
CA PRO A 181 -11.58 -8.37 5.94
C PRO A 181 -11.07 -7.77 4.63
N TRP A 182 -11.43 -6.51 4.34
CA TRP A 182 -10.92 -5.81 3.17
C TRP A 182 -9.43 -5.49 3.34
N ILE A 183 -9.02 -5.03 4.52
CA ILE A 183 -7.61 -4.75 4.83
C ILE A 183 -6.75 -6.02 4.67
N ILE A 184 -7.20 -7.17 5.19
CA ILE A 184 -6.45 -8.43 5.06
C ILE A 184 -6.36 -8.88 3.60
N ALA A 185 -7.46 -8.80 2.84
CA ALA A 185 -7.44 -9.16 1.42
C ALA A 185 -6.50 -8.25 0.61
N TYR A 186 -6.47 -6.95 0.94
CA TYR A 186 -5.53 -6.00 0.38
C TYR A 186 -4.09 -6.32 0.78
N ASP A 187 -3.81 -6.61 2.06
CA ASP A 187 -2.46 -6.88 2.55
C ASP A 187 -1.90 -8.16 1.91
N LEU A 188 -2.71 -9.22 1.78
CA LEU A 188 -2.32 -10.44 1.07
C LEU A 188 -2.03 -10.18 -0.40
N TRP A 189 -2.87 -9.38 -1.06
CA TRP A 189 -2.66 -8.98 -2.46
C TRP A 189 -1.40 -8.13 -2.63
N ASN A 190 -1.17 -7.18 -1.74
CA ASN A 190 -0.02 -6.30 -1.82
C ASN A 190 1.28 -7.05 -1.54
N PHE A 191 1.27 -7.97 -0.57
CA PHE A 191 2.39 -8.86 -0.32
C PHE A 191 2.69 -9.70 -1.56
N ALA A 192 1.69 -10.35 -2.14
CA ALA A 192 1.83 -11.13 -3.38
C ALA A 192 2.37 -10.27 -4.53
N TYR A 193 1.89 -9.05 -4.69
CA TYR A 193 2.40 -8.10 -5.68
C TYR A 193 3.90 -7.82 -5.48
N THR A 194 4.30 -7.47 -4.25
CA THR A 194 5.71 -7.17 -3.97
C THR A 194 6.59 -8.39 -4.15
N TYR A 195 6.11 -9.56 -3.74
CA TYR A 195 6.81 -10.82 -3.92
C TYR A 195 6.99 -11.12 -5.41
N ASN A 196 5.93 -10.99 -6.22
CA ASN A 196 5.96 -11.28 -7.66
C ASN A 196 6.77 -10.28 -8.50
N CYS A 197 6.68 -8.98 -8.21
CA CYS A 197 7.18 -7.92 -9.09
C CYS A 197 8.50 -7.29 -8.64
N ILE A 198 8.83 -7.38 -7.36
CA ILE A 198 10.03 -6.81 -6.73
C ILE A 198 10.54 -7.78 -5.65
N ALA A 199 10.75 -9.03 -6.05
CA ALA A 199 10.91 -10.18 -5.16
C ALA A 199 11.95 -9.95 -4.07
N ASP A 200 13.17 -9.57 -4.44
CA ASP A 200 14.27 -9.42 -3.47
C ASP A 200 14.14 -8.18 -2.56
N HIS A 201 13.18 -7.30 -2.86
CA HIS A 201 12.84 -6.15 -2.01
C HIS A 201 11.63 -6.45 -1.10
N SER A 202 10.89 -7.53 -1.38
CA SER A 202 9.60 -7.88 -0.74
C SER A 202 9.71 -8.11 0.76
N PHE A 203 10.89 -8.46 1.28
CA PHE A 203 11.09 -8.60 2.73
C PHE A 203 10.82 -7.28 3.48
N TYR A 204 11.23 -6.15 2.90
CA TYR A 204 10.97 -4.83 3.48
C TYR A 204 9.70 -4.21 2.92
N CYS A 205 9.55 -4.16 1.59
CA CYS A 205 8.41 -3.47 0.97
C CYS A 205 7.10 -4.26 1.04
N GLY A 206 7.18 -5.60 1.18
CA GLY A 206 6.04 -6.50 1.30
C GLY A 206 5.68 -6.83 2.74
N LEU A 207 6.66 -7.00 3.64
CA LEU A 207 6.36 -7.28 5.06
C LEU A 207 6.42 -6.00 5.90
N ALA A 208 7.60 -5.39 6.08
CA ALA A 208 7.77 -4.27 7.03
C ALA A 208 6.82 -3.12 6.72
N LEU A 209 6.69 -2.78 5.44
CA LEU A 209 5.80 -1.72 5.00
C LEU A 209 4.32 -2.02 5.29
N LEU A 210 3.84 -3.24 5.05
CA LEU A 210 2.45 -3.60 5.34
C LEU A 210 2.17 -3.60 6.84
N PHE A 211 3.07 -4.18 7.65
CA PHE A 211 2.95 -4.11 9.09
C PHE A 211 2.95 -2.67 9.61
N SER A 212 3.73 -1.78 8.99
CA SER A 212 3.83 -0.37 9.41
C SER A 212 2.53 0.42 9.30
N CYS A 213 1.62 0.05 8.40
CA CYS A 213 0.29 0.66 8.29
C CYS A 213 -0.81 -0.15 8.98
N THR A 214 -0.70 -1.48 8.98
CA THR A 214 -1.71 -2.37 9.55
C THR A 214 -1.68 -2.33 11.09
N ILE A 215 -0.51 -2.33 11.73
CA ILE A 215 -0.42 -2.24 13.20
C ILE A 215 -1.07 -0.94 13.73
N PRO A 216 -0.73 0.26 13.24
CA PRO A 216 -1.40 1.50 13.65
C PRO A 216 -2.92 1.49 13.40
N ALA A 217 -3.37 0.92 12.28
CA ALA A 217 -4.79 0.87 11.95
C ALA A 217 -5.62 0.01 12.90
N PHE A 218 -5.04 -1.05 13.47
CA PHE A 218 -5.74 -1.90 14.44
C PHE A 218 -5.57 -1.44 15.89
N PHE A 219 -4.40 -0.89 16.25
CA PHE A 219 -4.04 -0.62 17.65
C PHE A 219 -3.96 0.87 18.02
N ILE A 220 -3.65 1.79 17.09
CA ILE A 220 -3.46 3.22 17.39
C ILE A 220 -4.72 4.02 17.06
N LYS A 221 -5.15 4.00 15.79
CA LYS A 221 -6.35 4.72 15.33
C LYS A 221 -7.16 3.88 14.35
N LYS A 222 -8.27 3.33 14.84
CA LYS A 222 -9.18 2.50 14.04
C LYS A 222 -9.88 3.33 12.97
N GLY A 223 -9.83 2.82 11.74
CA GLY A 223 -10.42 3.46 10.57
C GLY A 223 -9.51 4.47 9.85
N ALA A 224 -8.31 4.75 10.36
CA ALA A 224 -7.32 5.61 9.72
C ALA A 224 -6.35 4.85 8.78
N TRP A 225 -6.66 3.60 8.43
CA TRP A 225 -5.76 2.71 7.69
C TRP A 225 -5.25 3.32 6.39
N LEU A 226 -6.14 3.96 5.61
CA LEU A 226 -5.75 4.56 4.33
C LEU A 226 -4.68 5.64 4.49
N GLN A 227 -4.84 6.47 5.52
CA GLN A 227 -3.91 7.54 5.81
C GLN A 227 -2.55 6.97 6.20
N HIS A 228 -2.53 6.00 7.11
CA HIS A 228 -1.29 5.32 7.49
C HIS A 228 -0.63 4.63 6.29
N ARG A 229 -1.40 3.97 5.44
CA ARG A 229 -0.91 3.28 4.25
C ARG A 229 -0.26 4.22 3.25
N ALA A 230 -0.92 5.33 2.91
CA ALA A 230 -0.36 6.29 1.96
C ALA A 230 0.93 6.93 2.51
N GLN A 231 0.94 7.30 3.79
CA GLN A 231 2.10 7.93 4.42
C GLN A 231 3.29 6.99 4.50
N THR A 232 3.10 5.74 4.97
CA THR A 232 4.21 4.78 5.04
C THR A 232 4.71 4.38 3.66
N LEU A 233 3.82 4.23 2.68
CA LEU A 233 4.19 3.96 1.29
C LEU A 233 5.03 5.10 0.69
N ALA A 234 4.59 6.35 0.86
CA ALA A 234 5.34 7.51 0.38
C ALA A 234 6.72 7.58 1.05
N LEU A 235 6.79 7.45 2.38
CA LEU A 235 8.05 7.46 3.12
C LEU A 235 9.01 6.35 2.65
N TRP A 236 8.49 5.14 2.44
CA TRP A 236 9.28 4.01 1.99
C TRP A 236 9.85 4.21 0.58
N ILE A 237 9.03 4.63 -0.38
CA ILE A 237 9.52 4.80 -1.75
C ILE A 237 10.48 5.99 -1.84
N MET A 238 10.20 7.10 -1.13
CA MET A 238 11.14 8.22 -1.03
C MET A 238 12.50 7.77 -0.46
N PHE A 239 12.49 6.90 0.56
CA PHE A 239 13.69 6.33 1.12
C PHE A 239 14.44 5.45 0.12
N VAL A 240 13.75 4.52 -0.55
CA VAL A 240 14.36 3.62 -1.54
C VAL A 240 14.93 4.38 -2.75
N MET A 241 14.27 5.46 -3.19
CA MET A 241 14.83 6.32 -4.26
C MET A 241 16.03 7.16 -3.79
N THR A 242 16.11 7.48 -2.50
CA THR A 242 17.22 8.25 -1.93
C THR A 242 18.43 7.37 -1.62
N VAL A 243 18.20 6.15 -1.13
CA VAL A 243 19.23 5.16 -0.78
C VAL A 243 18.95 3.86 -1.54
N PRO A 244 19.19 3.83 -2.86
CA PRO A 244 18.80 2.71 -3.72
C PRO A 244 19.55 1.41 -3.43
N MET A 245 20.77 1.54 -2.87
CA MET A 245 21.58 0.42 -2.39
C MET A 245 20.96 -0.34 -1.21
N PHE A 246 19.94 0.20 -0.53
CA PHE A 246 19.49 -0.33 0.76
C PHE A 246 19.02 -1.78 0.67
N ALA A 247 18.04 -2.05 -0.21
CA ALA A 247 17.45 -3.38 -0.35
C ALA A 247 18.30 -4.33 -1.20
N ASP A 248 19.21 -3.79 -2.01
CA ASP A 248 20.04 -4.56 -2.95
C ASP A 248 21.41 -4.95 -2.37
N ARG A 249 22.11 -4.01 -1.71
CA ARG A 249 23.51 -4.20 -1.25
C ARG A 249 23.69 -4.09 0.27
N ILE A 250 22.97 -3.18 0.93
CA ILE A 250 23.20 -2.89 2.37
C ILE A 250 22.56 -3.95 3.25
N ALA A 251 21.32 -4.34 2.94
CA ALA A 251 20.57 -5.31 3.70
C ALA A 251 19.76 -6.25 2.80
N PRO A 252 20.39 -6.98 1.86
CA PRO A 252 19.65 -7.89 0.98
C PRO A 252 19.08 -9.06 1.76
N VAL A 253 17.81 -9.37 1.50
CA VAL A 253 17.15 -10.60 1.95
C VAL A 253 16.47 -11.22 0.74
N ALA A 254 17.22 -12.06 0.03
CA ALA A 254 16.76 -12.69 -1.19
C ALA A 254 15.56 -13.59 -0.93
N THR A 255 14.67 -13.64 -1.92
CA THR A 255 13.59 -14.62 -1.93
C THR A 255 14.13 -15.98 -2.36
N THR A 256 13.40 -17.06 -2.06
CA THR A 256 13.82 -18.42 -2.48
C THR A 256 13.75 -18.64 -3.99
N HIS A 257 13.28 -17.65 -4.75
CA HIS A 257 13.02 -17.72 -6.20
C HIS A 257 12.21 -18.96 -6.62
N ASN A 258 11.42 -19.52 -5.68
CA ASN A 258 10.71 -20.78 -5.88
C ASN A 258 9.35 -20.55 -6.58
N PRO A 259 9.14 -21.03 -7.82
CA PRO A 259 7.87 -20.85 -8.54
C PRO A 259 6.64 -21.37 -7.77
N ASN A 260 6.78 -22.42 -6.95
CA ASN A 260 5.69 -22.91 -6.11
C ASN A 260 5.32 -21.90 -5.02
N ALA A 261 6.30 -21.18 -4.46
CA ALA A 261 6.05 -20.12 -3.48
C ALA A 261 5.29 -18.95 -4.12
N PHE A 262 5.71 -18.48 -5.31
CA PHE A 262 5.00 -17.45 -6.06
C PHE A 262 3.54 -17.84 -6.34
N PHE A 263 3.33 -19.08 -6.78
CA PHE A 263 2.00 -19.62 -7.04
C PHE A 263 1.14 -19.66 -5.79
N VAL A 264 1.63 -20.23 -4.68
CA VAL A 264 0.85 -20.35 -3.43
C VAL A 264 0.49 -18.98 -2.86
N VAL A 265 1.44 -18.04 -2.83
CA VAL A 265 1.20 -16.68 -2.34
C VAL A 265 0.14 -15.96 -3.18
N SER A 266 0.22 -16.07 -4.51
CA SER A 266 -0.76 -15.46 -5.40
C SER A 266 -2.13 -16.15 -5.39
N LEU A 267 -2.15 -17.48 -5.16
CA LEU A 267 -3.40 -18.22 -4.96
C LEU A 267 -4.11 -17.76 -3.69
N LEU A 268 -3.38 -17.60 -2.58
CA LEU A 268 -3.93 -17.09 -1.32
C LEU A 268 -4.50 -15.68 -1.49
N SER A 269 -3.77 -14.81 -2.19
CA SER A 269 -4.23 -13.46 -2.55
C SER A 269 -5.55 -13.50 -3.33
N LEU A 270 -5.62 -14.31 -4.39
CA LEU A 270 -6.82 -14.44 -5.23
C LEU A 270 -7.99 -15.03 -4.45
N SER A 271 -7.78 -16.10 -3.68
CA SER A 271 -8.82 -16.74 -2.88
C SER A 271 -9.38 -15.79 -1.82
N ALA A 272 -8.53 -15.02 -1.13
CA ALA A 272 -8.97 -14.04 -0.14
C ALA A 272 -9.82 -12.91 -0.78
N ASN A 273 -9.37 -12.37 -1.92
CA ASN A 273 -10.10 -11.32 -2.63
C ASN A 273 -11.41 -11.84 -3.24
N ALA A 274 -11.43 -13.08 -3.75
CA ALA A 274 -12.66 -13.71 -4.24
C ALA A 274 -13.66 -13.95 -3.10
N ALA A 275 -13.21 -14.45 -1.94
CA ALA A 275 -14.07 -14.65 -0.77
C ALA A 275 -14.68 -13.33 -0.28
N LEU A 276 -13.87 -12.26 -0.22
CA LEU A 276 -14.33 -10.92 0.11
C LEU A 276 -15.37 -10.41 -0.90
N ALA A 277 -15.10 -10.56 -2.20
CA ALA A 277 -16.01 -10.15 -3.26
C ALA A 277 -17.35 -10.88 -3.17
N ILE A 278 -17.35 -12.20 -2.96
CA ILE A 278 -18.57 -12.99 -2.77
C ILE A 278 -19.33 -12.52 -1.53
N TYR A 279 -18.65 -12.33 -0.40
CA TYR A 279 -19.27 -11.85 0.83
C TYR A 279 -19.94 -10.49 0.64
N GLN A 280 -19.23 -9.54 0.05
CA GLN A 280 -19.73 -8.18 -0.15
C GLN A 280 -20.85 -8.15 -1.19
N PHE A 281 -20.72 -8.89 -2.31
CA PHE A 281 -21.76 -8.96 -3.34
C PHE A 281 -23.05 -9.59 -2.80
N ASN A 282 -22.95 -10.63 -1.98
CA ASN A 282 -24.10 -11.23 -1.31
C ASN A 282 -24.82 -10.22 -0.41
N LYS A 283 -24.07 -9.38 0.30
CA LYS A 283 -24.62 -8.33 1.17
C LYS A 283 -25.27 -7.21 0.36
N ILE A 284 -24.62 -6.76 -0.70
CA ILE A 284 -25.16 -5.77 -1.66
C ILE A 284 -26.47 -6.27 -2.26
N ARG A 285 -26.51 -7.51 -2.73
CA ARG A 285 -27.70 -8.10 -3.35
C ARG A 285 -28.84 -8.27 -2.35
N LYS A 286 -28.56 -8.76 -1.14
CA LYS A 286 -29.57 -8.98 -0.10
C LYS A 286 -30.20 -7.67 0.38
N ASN A 287 -29.39 -6.63 0.55
CA ASN A 287 -29.83 -5.36 1.13
C ASN A 287 -30.09 -4.26 0.08
N LYS A 288 -29.90 -4.55 -1.21
CA LYS A 288 -30.02 -3.62 -2.35
C LYS A 288 -29.20 -2.33 -2.17
N PHE A 289 -28.00 -2.44 -1.57
CA PHE A 289 -27.11 -1.30 -1.35
C PHE A 289 -26.43 -0.85 -2.64
N ASN A 290 -26.22 0.46 -2.80
CA ASN A 290 -25.36 1.00 -3.85
C ASN A 290 -23.97 1.29 -3.26
N PRO A 291 -22.90 0.57 -3.64
CA PRO A 291 -21.56 0.73 -3.05
C PRO A 291 -20.97 2.15 -3.14
N LEU A 292 -21.43 2.95 -4.11
CA LEU A 292 -20.98 4.32 -4.33
C LEU A 292 -21.70 5.34 -3.43
N LYS A 293 -22.90 4.99 -2.93
CA LYS A 293 -23.77 5.92 -2.19
C LYS A 293 -24.09 5.45 -0.77
N ASN A 294 -24.03 4.16 -0.53
CA ASN A 294 -24.42 3.53 0.73
C ASN A 294 -23.19 2.92 1.39
N GLU A 295 -23.19 3.02 2.71
CA GLU A 295 -22.24 2.31 3.53
C GLU A 295 -22.71 0.87 3.74
N ILE A 296 -21.86 -0.10 3.40
CA ILE A 296 -22.27 -1.51 3.27
C ILE A 296 -22.23 -2.24 4.61
N PHE A 297 -21.37 -1.79 5.54
CA PHE A 297 -21.06 -2.53 6.76
C PHE A 297 -21.58 -1.88 8.05
N THR A 298 -22.57 -0.99 7.94
CA THR A 298 -23.20 -0.27 9.07
C THR A 298 -23.76 -1.15 10.18
N ASP A 299 -24.12 -2.40 9.86
CA ASP A 299 -24.61 -3.43 10.78
C ASP A 299 -23.48 -4.16 11.55
N THR A 300 -22.22 -3.94 11.19
CA THR A 300 -21.09 -4.66 11.80
C THR A 300 -20.58 -3.96 13.06
N LYS A 301 -20.20 -4.76 14.07
CA LYS A 301 -19.58 -4.24 15.31
C LYS A 301 -18.32 -3.41 15.02
N VAL A 302 -17.60 -3.75 13.95
CA VAL A 302 -16.36 -3.08 13.54
C VAL A 302 -16.66 -1.65 13.08
N TYR A 303 -17.66 -1.49 12.20
CA TYR A 303 -18.11 -0.19 11.75
C TYR A 303 -18.55 0.68 12.93
N ASN A 304 -19.41 0.15 13.81
CA ASN A 304 -19.90 0.90 14.97
C ASN A 304 -18.76 1.34 15.90
N LYS A 305 -17.77 0.47 16.14
CA LYS A 305 -16.60 0.80 16.96
C LYS A 305 -15.76 1.93 16.35
N VAL A 306 -15.57 1.93 15.02
CA VAL A 306 -14.86 3.03 14.34
C VAL A 306 -15.62 4.35 14.46
N ILE A 307 -16.95 4.31 14.37
CA ILE A 307 -17.78 5.50 14.55
C ILE A 307 -17.71 6.02 16.00
N GLU A 308 -17.89 5.14 16.99
CA GLU A 308 -17.85 5.50 18.42
C GLU A 308 -16.50 6.09 18.85
N GLU A 309 -15.39 5.59 18.29
CA GLU A 309 -14.04 6.07 18.64
C GLU A 309 -13.68 7.42 17.98
N ASN A 310 -14.43 7.89 16.98
CA ASN A 310 -14.00 9.02 16.14
C ASN A 310 -15.05 10.13 15.87
N LYS A 311 -16.36 9.88 16.07
CA LYS A 311 -17.43 10.90 15.94
C LYS A 311 -17.68 11.64 17.24
#